data_AF-A0A2C6DKC2-F1
#
_entry.id   AF-A0A2C6DKC2-F1
#
_cell.length_a   1.000
_cell.length_b   1.000
_cell.length_c   1.000
_cell.angle_alpha   90.00
_cell.angle_beta   90.00
_cell.angle_gamma   90.00
#
_symmetry.space_group_name_H-M   'P 1'
#
loop_
_entity.id
_entity.type
_entity.pdbx_description
1 polymer ?
#
loop_
_entity_poly.entity_id
_entity_poly.type
_entity_poly.pdbx_seq_one_letter_code
_entity_poly.pdbx_strand_id
1 'polypeptide(L)'
;MNKYDGLNAISKPLSRLPTYLSERVLEQIRSLTDYEPVIGIMGKTGVGKSSLCNALFQADISPVSDVTACTRGALRFRLQIGERSMTIIDLPGVGESALRDREYASLYREWLPQVDIVLWLLKADDRALAIDETFYRDVIGEQYRQKILFVVNQTDKLEPCHEWDTQLRHPSEQQQTNLNHKLQDIRQLLFPIHPVCAVSVKESWGLTLLVETLMHCLPREATSPLLRQLRNLYRNERVKEHAKTDFSHSVGGAMDSVIDLPFLPTALKSILIKAKETVIAIARSVWHFFF
;
A
#
# COMPACT_ATOMS: atom_id res chain seq x y z
N MET A 1 -21.54 15.66 -7.80
CA MET A 1 -20.97 16.36 -6.63
C MET A 1 -19.48 16.14 -6.64
N ASN A 2 -18.71 17.19 -6.38
CA ASN A 2 -17.26 17.21 -6.54
C ASN A 2 -16.55 17.30 -5.17
N LYS A 3 -15.22 17.21 -5.16
CA LYS A 3 -14.37 17.35 -3.96
C LYS A 3 -14.68 18.62 -3.13
N TYR A 4 -15.10 19.70 -3.79
CA TYR A 4 -15.49 20.95 -3.14
C TYR A 4 -16.73 20.79 -2.26
N ASP A 5 -17.74 20.03 -2.70
CA ASP A 5 -18.93 19.74 -1.91
C ASP A 5 -18.60 18.97 -0.62
N GLY A 6 -17.67 18.02 -0.69
CA GLY A 6 -17.18 17.27 0.48
C GLY A 6 -16.49 18.18 1.50
N LEU A 7 -15.59 19.06 1.05
CA LEU A 7 -14.91 20.01 1.93
C LEU A 7 -15.88 21.04 2.55
N ASN A 8 -16.88 21.49 1.79
CA ASN A 8 -17.91 22.38 2.29
C ASN A 8 -18.79 21.73 3.37
N ALA A 9 -19.05 20.43 3.27
CA ALA A 9 -19.76 19.72 4.32
C ALA A 9 -18.93 19.68 5.62
N ILE A 10 -17.63 19.40 5.50
CA ILE A 10 -16.68 19.34 6.61
C ILE A 10 -16.44 20.71 7.26
N SER A 11 -16.51 21.81 6.49
CA SER A 11 -16.28 23.16 7.03
C SER A 11 -17.41 23.68 7.90
N LYS A 12 -18.65 23.20 7.72
CA LYS A 12 -19.82 23.66 8.48
C LYS A 12 -19.65 23.55 10.01
N PRO A 13 -19.25 22.40 10.60
CA PRO A 13 -18.95 22.29 12.03
C PRO A 13 -17.82 23.21 12.53
N LEU A 14 -16.91 23.61 11.63
CA LEU A 14 -15.73 24.43 11.95
C LEU A 14 -16.03 25.94 11.90
N SER A 15 -17.21 26.35 11.42
CA SER A 15 -17.62 27.76 11.25
C SER A 15 -17.60 28.61 12.53
N ARG A 16 -17.61 27.98 13.71
CA ARG A 16 -17.55 28.66 15.01
C ARG A 16 -16.11 28.94 15.48
N LEU A 17 -15.11 28.41 14.77
CA LEU A 17 -13.71 28.64 15.09
C LEU A 17 -13.22 29.94 14.46
N PRO A 18 -12.19 30.57 15.05
CA PRO A 18 -11.41 31.58 14.34
C PRO A 18 -10.94 31.07 12.97
N THR A 19 -10.99 31.94 11.96
CA THR A 19 -10.70 31.60 10.56
C THR A 19 -9.40 30.80 10.41
N TYR A 20 -8.31 31.27 11.04
CA TYR A 20 -7.00 30.62 10.96
C TYR A 20 -6.99 29.16 11.46
N LEU A 21 -7.81 28.80 12.45
CA LEU A 21 -7.91 27.41 12.93
C LEU A 21 -8.73 26.56 11.97
N SER A 22 -9.85 27.09 11.48
CA SER A 22 -10.69 26.39 10.51
C SER A 22 -9.93 26.10 9.21
N GLU A 23 -9.15 27.07 8.71
CA GLU A 23 -8.30 26.93 7.54
C GLU A 23 -7.22 25.88 7.78
N ARG A 24 -6.55 25.92 8.93
CA ARG A 24 -5.51 24.93 9.28
C ARG A 24 -6.06 23.50 9.33
N VAL A 25 -7.25 23.28 9.90
CA VAL A 25 -7.90 21.95 9.88
C VAL A 25 -8.22 21.54 8.44
N LEU A 26 -8.81 22.44 7.65
CA LEU A 26 -9.17 22.14 6.26
C LEU A 26 -7.95 21.88 5.38
N GLU A 27 -6.82 22.53 5.63
CA GLU A 27 -5.53 22.26 4.96
C GLU A 27 -5.04 20.84 5.27
N GLN A 28 -5.06 20.42 6.54
CA GLN A 28 -4.69 19.05 6.91
C GLN A 28 -5.62 18.01 6.27
N ILE A 29 -6.92 18.28 6.21
CA ILE A 29 -7.87 17.38 5.53
C ILE A 29 -7.63 17.37 4.02
N ARG A 30 -7.32 18.52 3.41
CA ARG A 30 -6.95 18.59 1.98
C ARG A 30 -5.72 17.73 1.69
N SER A 31 -4.66 17.81 2.50
CA SER A 31 -3.46 16.97 2.32
C SER A 31 -3.77 15.47 2.43
N LEU A 32 -4.71 15.07 3.29
CA LEU A 32 -5.19 13.67 3.33
C LEU A 32 -5.91 13.28 2.04
N THR A 33 -6.76 14.17 1.52
CA THR A 33 -7.47 13.87 0.28
C THR A 33 -6.55 13.86 -0.94
N ASP A 34 -5.46 14.62 -0.93
CA ASP A 34 -4.50 14.76 -2.03
C ASP A 34 -3.26 13.88 -1.88
N TYR A 35 -3.27 13.01 -0.88
CA TYR A 35 -2.21 12.05 -0.66
C TYR A 35 -2.03 11.12 -1.87
N GLU A 36 -0.80 11.00 -2.35
CA GLU A 36 -0.42 10.13 -3.47
C GLU A 36 0.40 8.96 -2.95
N PRO A 37 -0.14 7.73 -2.92
CA PRO A 37 0.59 6.60 -2.37
C PRO A 37 1.82 6.27 -3.20
N VAL A 38 2.85 5.77 -2.54
CA VAL A 38 4.09 5.33 -3.17
C VAL A 38 4.31 3.86 -2.83
N ILE A 39 4.10 2.98 -3.80
CA ILE A 39 4.20 1.52 -3.63
C ILE A 39 5.48 1.03 -4.27
N GLY A 40 6.38 0.44 -3.46
CA GLY A 40 7.52 -0.30 -3.97
C GLY A 40 7.11 -1.68 -4.47
N ILE A 41 7.72 -2.15 -5.55
CA ILE A 41 7.66 -3.55 -5.94
C ILE A 41 9.06 -4.10 -6.11
N MET A 42 9.34 -5.23 -5.47
CA MET A 42 10.66 -5.87 -5.43
C MET A 42 10.54 -7.34 -5.81
N GLY A 43 11.62 -7.89 -6.37
CA GLY A 43 11.78 -9.32 -6.54
C GLY A 43 12.62 -9.68 -7.76
N LYS A 44 13.16 -10.91 -7.76
CA LYS A 44 14.03 -11.43 -8.83
C LYS A 44 13.35 -11.36 -10.20
N THR A 45 14.16 -11.33 -11.26
CA THR A 45 13.65 -11.32 -12.65
C THR A 45 12.74 -12.51 -12.92
N GLY A 46 11.60 -12.26 -13.59
CA GLY A 46 10.61 -13.29 -13.91
C GLY A 46 9.76 -13.77 -12.73
N VAL A 47 9.80 -13.14 -11.56
CA VAL A 47 8.87 -13.44 -10.44
C VAL A 47 7.43 -12.97 -10.71
N GLY A 48 7.24 -12.05 -11.67
CA GLY A 48 5.93 -11.56 -12.10
C GLY A 48 5.54 -10.19 -11.53
N LYS A 49 6.51 -9.31 -11.24
CA LYS A 49 6.27 -7.92 -10.75
C LYS A 49 5.29 -7.16 -11.64
N SER A 50 5.61 -6.99 -12.92
CA SER A 50 4.77 -6.26 -13.87
C SER A 50 3.39 -6.92 -14.06
N SER A 51 3.33 -8.26 -14.06
CA SER A 51 2.06 -9.00 -14.14
C SER A 51 1.18 -8.72 -12.93
N LEU A 52 1.76 -8.67 -11.72
CA LEU A 52 1.01 -8.34 -10.50
C LEU A 52 0.49 -6.90 -10.53
N CYS A 53 1.32 -5.92 -10.92
CA CYS A 53 0.89 -4.53 -11.05
C CYS A 53 -0.30 -4.40 -12.01
N ASN A 54 -0.22 -5.01 -13.19
CA ASN A 54 -1.29 -5.00 -14.20
C ASN A 54 -2.54 -5.75 -13.74
N ALA A 55 -2.36 -6.79 -12.92
CA ALA A 55 -3.47 -7.52 -12.34
C ALA A 55 -4.20 -6.66 -11.29
N LEU A 56 -3.48 -5.91 -10.44
CA LEU A 56 -4.06 -5.18 -9.31
C LEU A 56 -4.62 -3.80 -9.66
N PHE A 57 -3.94 -3.02 -10.51
CA PHE A 57 -4.25 -1.61 -10.71
C PHE A 57 -4.92 -1.30 -12.05
N GLN A 58 -5.76 -0.26 -12.08
CA GLN A 58 -6.40 0.31 -13.27
C GLN A 58 -5.67 1.59 -13.63
N ALA A 59 -4.72 1.57 -14.56
CA ALA A 59 -4.23 2.81 -15.14
C ALA A 59 -3.40 2.52 -16.37
N ASP A 60 -3.37 3.50 -17.27
CA ASP A 60 -2.30 3.60 -18.24
C ASP A 60 -1.01 3.90 -17.47
N ILE A 61 -0.06 2.99 -17.55
CA ILE A 61 1.25 3.15 -16.92
C ILE A 61 2.01 4.20 -17.74
N SER A 62 1.97 5.46 -17.30
CA SER A 62 2.84 6.47 -17.88
C SER A 62 4.22 6.40 -17.21
N PRO A 63 5.31 6.27 -17.98
CA PRO A 63 6.62 6.63 -17.45
C PRO A 63 6.58 8.10 -17.03
N VAL A 64 7.12 8.43 -15.86
CA VAL A 64 7.27 9.83 -15.44
C VAL A 64 8.28 10.50 -16.38
N SER A 65 8.12 11.78 -16.71
CA SER A 65 8.99 12.50 -17.66
C SER A 65 10.45 12.65 -17.20
N ASP A 66 10.79 12.20 -16.00
CA ASP A 66 12.16 12.08 -15.49
C ASP A 66 12.67 10.62 -15.51
N VAL A 67 12.06 9.74 -16.32
CA VAL A 67 12.58 8.41 -16.62
C VAL A 67 13.81 8.59 -17.52
N THR A 68 14.91 8.97 -16.87
CA THR A 68 16.21 8.48 -17.30
C THR A 68 16.09 6.98 -17.12
N ALA A 69 16.00 6.23 -18.23
CA ALA A 69 16.08 4.78 -18.22
C ALA A 69 17.48 4.38 -17.72
N CYS A 70 17.73 4.55 -16.44
CA CYS A 70 18.94 4.10 -15.80
C CYS A 70 18.74 2.60 -15.63
N THR A 71 19.45 1.83 -16.44
CA THR A 71 19.55 0.35 -16.38
C THR A 71 20.04 -0.17 -15.01
N ARG A 72 20.15 0.71 -14.00
CA ARG A 72 20.78 0.54 -12.69
C ARG A 72 20.05 1.26 -11.54
N GLY A 73 18.95 1.99 -11.80
CA GLY A 73 18.18 2.74 -10.81
C GLY A 73 16.74 2.25 -10.69
N ALA A 74 16.04 2.65 -9.62
CA ALA A 74 14.63 2.32 -9.45
C ALA A 74 13.77 3.00 -10.53
N LEU A 75 12.92 2.22 -11.21
CA LEU A 75 12.01 2.78 -12.22
C LEU A 75 10.76 3.33 -11.53
N ARG A 76 10.32 4.52 -11.95
CA ARG A 76 9.16 5.21 -11.38
C ARG A 76 8.03 5.24 -12.40
N PHE A 77 6.88 4.72 -12.01
CA PHE A 77 5.67 4.72 -12.82
C PHE A 77 4.57 5.47 -12.09
N ARG A 78 4.02 6.52 -12.69
CA ARG A 78 2.90 7.25 -12.09
C ARG A 78 1.61 6.78 -12.74
N LEU A 79 0.71 6.26 -11.91
CA LEU A 79 -0.64 5.87 -12.29
C LEU A 79 -1.57 7.04 -11.99
N GLN A 80 -2.36 7.48 -12.96
CA GLN A 80 -3.29 8.59 -12.79
C GLN A 80 -4.70 8.20 -13.24
N ILE A 81 -5.69 8.48 -12.39
CA ILE A 81 -7.12 8.32 -12.68
C ILE A 81 -7.82 9.61 -12.26
N GLY A 82 -8.24 10.42 -13.24
CA GLY A 82 -8.79 11.75 -12.97
C GLY A 82 -7.78 12.64 -12.24
N GLU A 83 -8.19 13.20 -11.11
CA GLU A 83 -7.34 14.04 -10.24
C GLU A 83 -6.51 13.23 -9.21
N ARG A 84 -6.62 11.89 -9.23
CA ARG A 84 -5.93 11.02 -8.26
C ARG A 84 -4.75 10.33 -8.90
N SER A 85 -3.61 10.31 -8.20
CA SER A 85 -2.44 9.60 -8.68
C SER A 85 -1.76 8.77 -7.59
N MET A 86 -0.96 7.81 -8.03
CA MET A 86 -0.14 6.92 -7.21
C MET A 86 1.16 6.65 -7.95
N THR A 87 2.25 6.44 -7.23
CA THR A 87 3.54 6.08 -7.81
C THR A 87 3.89 4.63 -7.48
N ILE A 88 4.32 3.87 -8.48
CA ILE A 88 4.95 2.56 -8.32
C ILE A 88 6.46 2.73 -8.53
N ILE A 89 7.24 2.23 -7.57
CA ILE A 89 8.70 2.19 -7.63
C ILE A 89 9.11 0.74 -7.87
N ASP A 90 9.57 0.42 -9.08
CA ASP A 90 10.14 -0.90 -9.38
C ASP A 90 11.60 -0.93 -8.89
N LEU A 91 11.79 -1.65 -7.79
CA LEU A 91 13.08 -1.82 -7.15
C LEU A 91 13.74 -3.12 -7.66
N PRO A 92 15.06 -3.10 -7.93
CA PRO A 92 15.77 -4.27 -8.42
C PRO A 92 15.72 -5.41 -7.40
N GLY A 93 15.64 -6.65 -7.91
CA GLY A 93 15.75 -7.86 -7.10
C GLY A 93 17.20 -8.17 -6.72
N VAL A 94 17.38 -8.98 -5.68
CA VAL A 94 18.70 -9.33 -5.14
C VAL A 94 19.19 -10.69 -5.65
N GLY A 95 20.51 -10.88 -5.62
CA GLY A 95 21.15 -12.14 -6.00
C GLY A 95 21.66 -12.22 -7.44
N GLU A 96 21.88 -11.07 -8.08
CA GLU A 96 22.57 -11.02 -9.38
C GLU A 96 24.09 -11.07 -9.22
N SER A 97 24.66 -10.35 -8.25
CA SER A 97 26.06 -10.41 -7.85
C SER A 97 26.30 -9.62 -6.57
N ALA A 98 27.31 -9.97 -5.77
CA ALA A 98 27.63 -9.26 -4.53
C ALA A 98 27.92 -7.77 -4.71
N LEU A 99 28.50 -7.36 -5.86
CA LEU A 99 28.73 -5.95 -6.16
C LEU A 99 27.41 -5.21 -6.39
N ARG A 100 26.51 -5.79 -7.21
CA ARG A 100 25.18 -5.22 -7.49
C ARG A 100 24.32 -5.16 -6.24
N ASP A 101 24.37 -6.19 -5.40
CA ASP A 101 23.59 -6.24 -4.16
C ASP A 101 23.99 -5.11 -3.19
N ARG A 102 25.26 -4.67 -3.19
CA ARG A 102 25.70 -3.49 -2.43
C ARG A 102 25.17 -2.17 -3.01
N GLU A 103 25.15 -2.03 -4.33
CA GLU A 103 24.56 -0.86 -4.99
C GLU A 103 23.05 -0.77 -4.71
N TYR A 104 22.36 -1.92 -4.77
CA TYR A 104 20.95 -2.02 -4.41
C TYR A 104 20.71 -1.64 -2.95
N ALA A 105 21.58 -2.03 -2.00
CA ALA A 105 21.42 -1.63 -0.61
C ALA A 105 21.35 -0.09 -0.44
N SER A 106 22.17 0.67 -1.15
CA SER A 106 22.13 2.14 -1.12
C SER A 106 20.84 2.68 -1.75
N LEU A 107 20.42 2.12 -2.90
CA LEU A 107 19.17 2.48 -3.56
C LEU A 107 17.95 2.24 -2.65
N TYR A 108 17.90 1.10 -1.95
CA TYR A 108 16.80 0.80 -1.03
C TYR A 108 16.78 1.77 0.15
N ARG A 109 17.93 2.14 0.71
CA ARG A 109 17.98 3.12 1.80
C ARG A 109 17.48 4.51 1.39
N GLU A 110 17.66 4.89 0.13
CA GLU A 110 17.09 6.13 -0.44
C GLU A 110 15.55 6.07 -0.52
N TRP A 111 15.01 4.92 -0.93
CA TRP A 111 13.59 4.76 -1.26
C TRP A 111 12.70 4.33 -0.10
N LEU A 112 13.19 3.48 0.81
CA LEU A 112 12.40 2.96 1.94
C LEU A 112 11.77 4.06 2.82
N PRO A 113 12.39 5.23 3.05
CA PRO A 113 11.72 6.35 3.72
C PRO A 113 10.49 6.87 2.96
N GLN A 114 10.53 6.86 1.63
CA GLN A 114 9.56 7.51 0.74
C GLN A 114 8.40 6.60 0.31
N VAL A 115 8.60 5.28 0.32
CA VAL A 115 7.55 4.30 -0.01
C VAL A 115 6.64 4.05 1.20
N ASP A 116 5.36 3.84 0.96
CA ASP A 116 4.39 3.47 2.00
C ASP A 116 4.51 2.01 2.36
N ILE A 117 4.69 1.17 1.33
CA ILE A 117 4.89 -0.27 1.46
C ILE A 117 5.65 -0.78 0.24
N VAL A 118 6.38 -1.87 0.41
CA VAL A 118 7.06 -2.63 -0.63
C VAL A 118 6.43 -4.01 -0.72
N LEU A 119 5.91 -4.34 -1.89
CA LEU A 119 5.50 -5.69 -2.24
C LEU A 119 6.76 -6.47 -2.65
N TRP A 120 7.26 -7.32 -1.75
CA TRP A 120 8.41 -8.17 -2.05
C TRP A 120 7.92 -9.51 -2.59
N LEU A 121 8.05 -9.70 -3.90
CA LEU A 121 7.63 -10.90 -4.58
C LEU A 121 8.71 -11.99 -4.52
N LEU A 122 8.29 -13.19 -4.13
CA LEU A 122 9.06 -14.43 -4.15
C LEU A 122 8.36 -15.44 -5.07
N LYS A 123 9.09 -16.35 -5.72
CA LYS A 123 8.45 -17.45 -6.46
C LYS A 123 8.12 -18.59 -5.52
N ALA A 124 6.98 -19.24 -5.74
CA ALA A 124 6.56 -20.41 -4.97
C ALA A 124 7.53 -21.60 -5.15
N ASP A 125 8.09 -21.77 -6.34
CA ASP A 125 8.99 -22.86 -6.72
C ASP A 125 10.48 -22.60 -6.41
N ASP A 126 10.84 -21.38 -5.98
CA ASP A 126 12.22 -21.06 -5.60
C ASP A 126 12.58 -21.77 -4.29
N ARG A 127 13.73 -22.47 -4.27
CA ARG A 127 14.24 -23.17 -3.09
C ARG A 127 15.30 -22.38 -2.34
N ALA A 128 15.83 -21.31 -2.93
CA ALA A 128 16.97 -20.57 -2.40
C ALA A 128 16.56 -19.16 -1.95
N LEU A 129 16.40 -18.98 -0.64
CA LEU A 129 16.07 -17.70 0.00
C LEU A 129 17.22 -17.07 0.78
N ALA A 130 18.42 -17.69 0.82
CA ALA A 130 19.52 -17.21 1.66
C ALA A 130 19.99 -15.78 1.33
N ILE A 131 19.98 -15.42 0.04
CA ILE A 131 20.32 -14.07 -0.40
C ILE A 131 19.22 -13.08 -0.01
N ASP A 132 17.96 -13.46 -0.22
CA ASP A 132 16.80 -12.66 0.17
C ASP A 132 16.78 -12.42 1.69
N GLU A 133 17.08 -13.44 2.50
CA GLU A 133 17.21 -13.37 3.95
C GLU A 133 18.32 -12.40 4.39
N THR A 134 19.50 -12.54 3.79
CA THR A 134 20.65 -11.67 4.10
C THR A 134 20.31 -10.22 3.76
N PHE A 135 19.72 -9.96 2.59
CA PHE A 135 19.33 -8.60 2.21
C PHE A 135 18.23 -8.04 3.10
N TYR A 136 17.22 -8.84 3.43
CA TYR A 136 16.13 -8.42 4.32
C TYR A 136 16.69 -8.04 5.70
N ARG A 137 17.58 -8.85 6.28
CA ARG A 137 18.20 -8.53 7.56
C ARG A 137 19.11 -7.30 7.50
N ASP A 138 19.98 -7.21 6.50
CA ASP A 138 21.08 -6.23 6.48
C ASP A 138 20.68 -4.87 5.87
N VAL A 139 19.64 -4.83 5.04
CA VAL A 139 19.19 -3.60 4.33
C VAL A 139 17.83 -3.12 4.81
N ILE A 140 16.83 -4.02 4.90
CA ILE A 140 15.52 -3.64 5.43
C ILE A 140 15.60 -3.48 6.95
N GLY A 141 16.09 -4.52 7.63
CA GLY A 141 16.29 -4.56 9.06
C GLY A 141 15.03 -4.23 9.89
N GLU A 142 15.24 -4.00 11.18
CA GLU A 142 14.17 -3.60 12.10
C GLU A 142 13.51 -2.27 11.74
N GLN A 143 14.23 -1.39 11.05
CA GLN A 143 13.78 -0.03 10.73
C GLN A 143 12.64 -0.01 9.71
N TYR A 144 12.66 -0.91 8.73
CA TYR A 144 11.74 -0.88 7.58
C TYR A 144 10.92 -2.15 7.41
N ARG A 145 11.05 -3.16 8.27
CA ARG A 145 10.31 -4.43 8.14
C ARG A 145 8.78 -4.26 8.15
N GLN A 146 8.25 -3.25 8.82
CA GLN A 146 6.82 -2.88 8.79
C GLN A 146 6.37 -2.33 7.44
N LYS A 147 7.29 -1.96 6.55
CA LYS A 147 6.98 -1.55 5.18
C LYS A 147 7.07 -2.71 4.19
N ILE A 148 7.37 -3.93 4.61
CA ILE A 148 7.53 -5.06 3.67
C ILE A 148 6.34 -6.01 3.76
N LEU A 149 5.64 -6.21 2.64
CA LEU A 149 4.64 -7.26 2.48
C LEU A 149 5.17 -8.31 1.51
N PHE A 150 5.41 -9.52 2.01
CA PHE A 150 5.86 -10.64 1.18
C PHE A 150 4.71 -11.26 0.39
N VAL A 151 4.96 -11.47 -0.90
CA VAL A 151 4.00 -12.05 -1.85
C VAL A 151 4.64 -13.23 -2.58
N VAL A 152 4.22 -14.45 -2.25
CA VAL A 152 4.63 -15.67 -2.94
C VAL A 152 3.77 -15.83 -4.19
N ASN A 153 4.35 -15.57 -5.36
CA ASN A 153 3.68 -15.65 -6.66
C ASN A 153 3.99 -16.98 -7.38
N GLN A 154 3.23 -17.26 -8.43
CA GLN A 154 3.35 -18.46 -9.28
C GLN A 154 3.03 -19.74 -8.52
N THR A 155 2.07 -19.69 -7.59
CA THR A 155 1.64 -20.85 -6.80
C THR A 155 1.09 -21.99 -7.66
N ASP A 156 0.62 -21.68 -8.88
CA ASP A 156 0.20 -22.66 -9.88
C ASP A 156 1.33 -23.59 -10.34
N LYS A 157 2.59 -23.18 -10.15
CA LYS A 157 3.78 -23.97 -10.52
C LYS A 157 4.30 -24.85 -9.40
N LEU A 158 3.71 -24.78 -8.20
CA LEU A 158 4.16 -25.59 -7.10
C LEU A 158 3.85 -27.07 -7.38
N GLU A 159 4.81 -27.95 -7.10
CA GLU A 159 4.60 -29.38 -7.32
C GLU A 159 3.50 -29.95 -6.43
N PRO A 160 2.71 -30.93 -6.89
CA PRO A 160 2.59 -31.39 -8.28
C PRO A 160 1.86 -30.36 -9.16
N CYS A 161 2.57 -29.74 -10.11
CA CYS A 161 2.03 -28.58 -10.84
C CYS A 161 0.82 -28.92 -11.74
N HIS A 162 0.73 -30.16 -12.18
CA HIS A 162 -0.33 -30.67 -13.05
C HIS A 162 -1.67 -30.90 -12.32
N GLU A 163 -1.69 -30.87 -10.99
CA GLU A 163 -2.92 -31.05 -10.21
C GLU A 163 -3.70 -29.75 -9.96
N TRP A 164 -3.18 -28.61 -10.42
CA TRP A 164 -3.89 -27.35 -10.27
C TRP A 164 -5.28 -27.42 -10.90
N ASP A 165 -6.32 -27.08 -10.12
CA ASP A 165 -7.68 -27.07 -10.63
C ASP A 165 -7.87 -25.82 -11.51
N THR A 166 -7.82 -26.01 -12.82
CA THR A 166 -8.01 -24.94 -13.81
C THR A 166 -9.46 -24.46 -13.93
N GLN A 167 -10.44 -25.26 -13.52
CA GLN A 167 -11.85 -24.90 -13.57
C GLN A 167 -12.21 -23.97 -12.40
N LEU A 168 -11.83 -24.37 -11.19
CA LEU A 168 -12.07 -23.62 -9.96
C LEU A 168 -10.94 -22.62 -9.63
N ARG A 169 -9.83 -22.68 -10.38
CA ARG A 169 -8.65 -21.80 -10.27
C ARG A 169 -8.05 -21.77 -8.88
N HIS A 170 -7.78 -22.93 -8.30
CA HIS A 170 -7.21 -23.04 -6.95
C HIS A 170 -6.26 -24.25 -6.86
N PRO A 171 -5.35 -24.27 -5.87
CA PRO A 171 -4.40 -25.37 -5.71
C PRO A 171 -5.10 -26.67 -5.30
N SER A 172 -4.54 -27.81 -5.73
CA SER A 172 -4.91 -29.12 -5.18
C SER A 172 -4.58 -29.23 -3.69
N GLU A 173 -5.11 -30.24 -2.99
CA GLU A 173 -4.78 -30.48 -1.58
C GLU A 173 -3.26 -30.68 -1.36
N GLN A 174 -2.59 -31.35 -2.29
CA GLN A 174 -1.15 -31.58 -2.23
C GLN A 174 -0.38 -30.27 -2.48
N GLN A 175 -0.79 -29.47 -3.46
CA GLN A 175 -0.21 -28.15 -3.70
C GLN A 175 -0.42 -27.22 -2.50
N GLN A 176 -1.61 -27.25 -1.87
CA GLN A 176 -1.91 -26.46 -0.68
C GLN A 176 -1.00 -26.85 0.49
N THR A 177 -0.74 -28.15 0.67
CA THR A 177 0.21 -28.66 1.68
C THR A 177 1.62 -28.13 1.42
N ASN A 178 2.10 -28.23 0.19
CA ASN A 178 3.43 -27.74 -0.19
C ASN A 178 3.54 -26.22 -0.05
N LEU A 179 2.47 -25.50 -0.37
CA LEU A 179 2.41 -24.05 -0.24
C LEU A 179 2.49 -23.65 1.24
N ASN A 180 1.78 -24.36 2.12
CA ASN A 180 1.83 -24.12 3.55
C ASN A 180 3.24 -24.31 4.12
N HIS A 181 3.95 -25.37 3.70
CA HIS A 181 5.36 -25.56 4.05
C HIS A 181 6.23 -24.39 3.56
N LYS A 182 6.09 -23.99 2.29
CA LYS A 182 6.83 -22.86 1.72
C LYS A 182 6.58 -21.55 2.49
N LEU A 183 5.33 -21.27 2.85
CA LEU A 183 4.96 -20.10 3.64
C LEU A 183 5.53 -20.17 5.07
N GLN A 184 5.57 -21.37 5.67
CA GLN A 184 6.19 -21.59 6.96
C GLN A 184 7.71 -21.34 6.92
N ASP A 185 8.40 -21.85 5.90
CA ASP A 185 9.83 -21.62 5.71
C ASP A 185 10.13 -20.12 5.60
N ILE A 186 9.36 -19.39 4.80
CA ILE A 186 9.51 -17.92 4.67
C ILE A 186 9.32 -17.23 6.01
N ARG A 187 8.30 -17.63 6.80
CA ARG A 187 8.05 -17.04 8.12
C ARG A 187 9.20 -17.31 9.09
N GLN A 188 9.78 -18.50 9.04
CA GLN A 188 10.89 -18.90 9.91
C GLN A 188 12.22 -18.26 9.52
N LEU A 189 12.44 -17.98 8.23
CA LEU A 189 13.68 -17.36 7.75
C LEU A 189 13.62 -15.83 7.83
N LEU A 190 12.51 -15.23 7.40
CA LEU A 190 12.40 -13.78 7.23
C LEU A 190 11.69 -13.08 8.39
N PHE A 191 11.07 -13.80 9.33
CA PHE A 191 10.33 -13.23 10.47
C PHE A 191 9.50 -11.97 10.11
N PRO A 192 8.61 -12.06 9.09
CA PRO A 192 7.90 -10.90 8.59
C PRO A 192 6.93 -10.33 9.64
N ILE A 193 6.78 -9.01 9.68
CA ILE A 193 5.76 -8.34 10.50
C ILE A 193 4.36 -8.62 9.96
N HIS A 194 4.21 -8.53 8.64
CA HIS A 194 2.94 -8.70 7.96
C HIS A 194 2.71 -10.15 7.53
N PRO A 195 1.44 -10.57 7.36
CA PRO A 195 1.14 -11.88 6.79
C PRO A 195 1.80 -12.08 5.42
N VAL A 196 2.37 -13.27 5.19
CA VAL A 196 2.87 -13.66 3.86
C VAL A 196 1.68 -14.06 3.00
N CYS A 197 1.49 -13.35 1.89
CA CYS A 197 0.42 -13.64 0.93
C CYS A 197 0.90 -14.65 -0.12
N ALA A 198 0.01 -15.52 -0.58
CA ALA A 198 0.25 -16.44 -1.68
C ALA A 198 -0.73 -16.16 -2.82
N VAL A 199 -0.23 -16.10 -4.06
CA VAL A 199 -1.02 -15.76 -5.23
C VAL A 199 -0.58 -16.54 -6.47
N SER A 200 -1.52 -16.79 -7.36
CA SER A 200 -1.23 -17.03 -8.76
C SER A 200 -1.85 -15.90 -9.57
N VAL A 201 -1.00 -14.99 -10.05
CA VAL A 201 -1.46 -13.90 -10.93
C VAL A 201 -2.08 -14.47 -12.22
N LYS A 202 -1.46 -15.52 -12.79
CA LYS A 202 -1.93 -16.18 -14.01
C LYS A 202 -3.35 -16.73 -13.84
N GLU A 203 -3.59 -17.41 -12.73
CA GLU A 203 -4.87 -18.06 -12.44
C GLU A 203 -5.84 -17.12 -11.70
N SER A 204 -5.45 -15.86 -11.46
CA SER A 204 -6.22 -14.88 -10.68
C SER A 204 -6.60 -15.36 -9.27
N TRP A 205 -5.79 -16.24 -8.68
CA TRP A 205 -6.01 -16.82 -7.36
C TRP A 205 -5.26 -16.05 -6.27
N GLY A 206 -5.90 -15.88 -5.10
CA GLY A 206 -5.31 -15.22 -3.93
C GLY A 206 -5.22 -13.68 -4.00
N LEU A 207 -5.48 -13.06 -5.16
CA LEU A 207 -5.33 -11.62 -5.37
C LEU A 207 -6.28 -10.78 -4.50
N THR A 208 -7.52 -11.22 -4.27
CA THR A 208 -8.46 -10.53 -3.38
C THR A 208 -7.94 -10.48 -1.95
N LEU A 209 -7.42 -11.60 -1.44
CA LEU A 209 -6.85 -11.67 -0.09
C LEU A 209 -5.56 -10.84 0.02
N LEU A 210 -4.74 -10.82 -1.03
CA LEU A 210 -3.58 -9.94 -1.12
C LEU A 210 -4.00 -8.46 -1.01
N VAL A 211 -5.03 -8.03 -1.74
CA VAL A 211 -5.53 -6.65 -1.66
C VAL A 211 -6.05 -6.36 -0.25
N GLU A 212 -6.88 -7.23 0.32
CA GLU A 212 -7.39 -7.05 1.68
C GLU A 212 -6.21 -6.91 2.66
N THR A 213 -5.19 -7.77 2.56
CA THR A 213 -4.00 -7.71 3.43
C THR A 213 -3.22 -6.42 3.20
N LEU A 214 -2.97 -6.04 1.95
CA LEU A 214 -2.28 -4.79 1.57
C LEU A 214 -2.96 -3.58 2.21
N MET A 215 -4.29 -3.50 2.17
CA MET A 215 -5.04 -2.40 2.78
C MET A 215 -4.76 -2.29 4.28
N HIS A 216 -4.66 -3.41 5.00
CA HIS A 216 -4.34 -3.41 6.45
C HIS A 216 -2.88 -3.08 6.76
N CYS A 217 -1.97 -3.27 5.81
CA CYS A 217 -0.54 -3.01 6.00
C CYS A 217 -0.13 -1.57 5.64
N LEU A 218 -0.99 -0.82 4.95
CA LEU A 218 -0.71 0.54 4.50
C LEU A 218 -0.87 1.56 5.64
N PRO A 219 -0.18 2.71 5.54
CA PRO A 219 -0.57 3.91 6.28
C PRO A 219 -2.02 4.28 5.99
N ARG A 220 -2.74 4.78 6.99
CA ARG A 220 -4.18 5.06 6.91
C ARG A 220 -4.52 6.04 5.79
N GLU A 221 -3.65 7.03 5.60
CA GLU A 221 -3.77 8.09 4.61
C GLU A 221 -3.66 7.55 3.16
N ALA A 222 -2.95 6.42 2.98
CA ALA A 222 -2.71 5.80 1.68
C ALA A 222 -3.87 4.91 1.20
N THR A 223 -4.69 4.39 2.11
CA THR A 223 -5.72 3.37 1.80
C THR A 223 -6.77 3.87 0.81
N SER A 224 -7.35 5.05 1.03
CA SER A 224 -8.41 5.59 0.17
C SER A 224 -7.93 5.97 -1.23
N PRO A 225 -6.79 6.67 -1.39
CA PRO A 225 -6.21 6.89 -2.71
C PRO A 225 -5.84 5.58 -3.44
N LEU A 226 -5.26 4.59 -2.75
CA LEU A 226 -4.88 3.31 -3.37
C LEU A 226 -6.11 2.52 -3.82
N LEU A 227 -7.19 2.50 -3.02
CA LEU A 227 -8.45 1.87 -3.40
C LEU A 227 -8.94 2.37 -4.76
N ARG A 228 -8.77 3.68 -5.01
CA ARG A 228 -9.19 4.29 -6.27
C ARG A 228 -8.35 3.85 -7.46
N GLN A 229 -7.13 3.36 -7.23
CA GLN A 229 -6.24 2.81 -8.25
C GLN A 229 -6.47 1.32 -8.51
N LEU A 230 -7.07 0.57 -7.58
CA LEU A 230 -7.31 -0.87 -7.74
C LEU A 230 -8.31 -1.18 -8.86
N ARG A 231 -8.21 -2.36 -9.50
CA ARG A 231 -9.24 -2.95 -10.38
C ARG A 231 -10.57 -3.10 -9.67
N ASN A 232 -11.67 -2.85 -10.41
CA ASN A 232 -13.03 -2.79 -9.85
C ASN A 232 -13.38 -4.08 -9.12
N LEU A 233 -12.85 -5.20 -9.61
CA LEU A 233 -13.04 -6.52 -9.04
C LEU A 233 -12.47 -6.67 -7.61
N TYR A 234 -11.51 -5.82 -7.21
CA TYR A 234 -10.94 -5.81 -5.86
C TYR A 234 -11.50 -4.71 -4.96
N ARG A 235 -12.39 -3.85 -5.47
CA ARG A 235 -13.07 -2.81 -4.68
C ARG A 235 -14.31 -3.38 -4.00
N ASN A 236 -14.13 -4.48 -3.26
CA ASN A 236 -15.23 -5.11 -2.52
C ASN A 236 -15.63 -4.25 -1.30
N GLU A 237 -16.77 -4.58 -0.67
CA GLU A 237 -17.29 -3.78 0.46
C GLU A 237 -16.35 -3.77 1.67
N ARG A 238 -15.59 -4.84 1.92
CA ARG A 238 -14.60 -4.87 3.02
C ARG A 238 -13.48 -3.86 2.78
N VAL A 239 -12.94 -3.83 1.57
CA VAL A 239 -11.87 -2.91 1.16
C VAL A 239 -12.35 -1.46 1.19
N LYS A 240 -13.57 -1.18 0.71
CA LYS A 240 -14.18 0.16 0.81
C LYS A 240 -14.40 0.60 2.24
N GLU A 241 -14.98 -0.27 3.06
CA GLU A 241 -15.30 0.06 4.45
C GLU A 241 -14.02 0.27 5.29
N HIS A 242 -12.97 -0.51 5.03
CA HIS A 242 -11.65 -0.30 5.62
C HIS A 242 -11.07 1.07 5.24
N ALA A 243 -11.00 1.39 3.95
CA ALA A 243 -10.48 2.69 3.48
C ALA A 243 -11.28 3.89 4.04
N LYS A 244 -12.60 3.76 4.10
CA LYS A 244 -13.50 4.77 4.65
C LYS A 244 -13.28 4.98 6.15
N THR A 245 -13.04 3.90 6.89
CA THR A 245 -12.71 3.94 8.31
C THR A 245 -11.37 4.62 8.55
N ASP A 246 -10.35 4.24 7.78
CA ASP A 246 -9.02 4.83 7.88
C ASP A 246 -8.97 6.31 7.50
N PHE A 247 -9.72 6.72 6.48
CA PHE A 247 -9.88 8.14 6.17
C PHE A 247 -10.49 8.91 7.35
N SER A 248 -11.54 8.35 7.97
CA SER A 248 -12.22 8.97 9.11
C SER A 248 -11.28 9.10 10.32
N HIS A 249 -10.47 8.07 10.58
CA HIS A 249 -9.44 8.12 11.62
C HIS A 249 -8.33 9.12 11.31
N SER A 250 -7.90 9.22 10.04
CA SER A 250 -6.89 10.18 9.60
C SER A 250 -7.38 11.62 9.78
N VAL A 251 -8.65 11.90 9.44
CA VAL A 251 -9.31 13.18 9.73
C VAL A 251 -9.36 13.46 11.24
N GLY A 252 -9.63 12.44 12.06
CA GLY A 252 -9.55 12.54 13.51
C GLY A 252 -8.14 12.92 14.00
N GLY A 253 -7.09 12.30 13.45
CA GLY A 253 -5.69 12.64 13.74
C GLY A 253 -5.32 14.06 13.29
N ALA A 254 -5.82 14.50 12.13
CA ALA A 254 -5.65 15.87 11.67
C ALA A 254 -6.27 16.88 12.65
N MET A 255 -7.47 16.61 13.17
CA MET A 255 -8.08 17.41 14.23
C MET A 255 -7.23 17.42 15.50
N ASP A 256 -6.73 16.26 15.92
CA ASP A 256 -5.88 16.12 17.12
C ASP A 256 -4.59 16.94 17.00
N SER A 257 -3.96 16.94 15.81
CA SER A 257 -2.76 17.75 15.55
C SER A 257 -2.99 19.25 15.76
N VAL A 258 -4.22 19.74 15.50
CA VAL A 258 -4.60 21.15 15.73
C VAL A 258 -4.97 21.39 17.19
N ILE A 259 -5.65 20.43 17.82
CA ILE A 259 -6.05 20.45 19.24
C ILE A 259 -4.82 20.48 20.18
N ASP A 260 -3.72 19.86 19.76
CA ASP A 260 -2.48 19.74 20.52
C ASP A 260 -1.44 20.81 20.17
N LEU A 261 -1.83 21.83 19.39
CA LEU A 261 -0.96 22.98 19.14
C LEU A 261 -0.56 23.67 20.45
N PRO A 262 0.73 24.02 20.60
CA PRO A 262 1.19 24.75 21.77
C PRO A 262 0.50 26.12 21.82
N PHE A 263 0.14 26.56 23.03
CA PHE A 263 -0.51 27.86 23.30
C PHE A 263 -1.94 28.02 22.76
N LEU A 264 -2.63 26.94 22.37
CA LEU A 264 -4.05 27.00 22.03
C LEU A 264 -4.91 27.32 23.28
N PRO A 265 -5.70 28.41 23.29
CA PRO A 265 -6.58 28.73 24.41
C PRO A 265 -7.54 27.60 24.76
N THR A 266 -7.74 27.32 26.06
CA THR A 266 -8.59 26.22 26.54
C THR A 266 -10.02 26.28 25.99
N ALA A 267 -10.57 27.49 25.81
CA ALA A 267 -11.89 27.70 25.21
C ALA A 267 -11.94 27.18 23.76
N LEU A 268 -10.92 27.47 22.95
CA LEU A 268 -10.83 27.00 21.56
C LEU A 268 -10.58 25.49 21.49
N LYS A 269 -9.74 24.96 22.39
CA LYS A 269 -9.52 23.52 22.53
C LYS A 269 -10.82 22.76 22.80
N SER A 270 -11.67 23.29 23.69
CA SER A 270 -12.99 22.70 23.98
C SER A 270 -13.93 22.71 22.77
N ILE A 271 -13.91 23.79 21.97
CA ILE A 271 -14.73 23.88 20.74
C ILE A 271 -14.26 22.84 19.70
N LEU A 272 -12.95 22.71 19.49
CA LEU A 272 -12.38 21.73 18.56
C LEU A 272 -12.70 20.29 18.98
N ILE A 273 -12.57 19.96 20.27
CA ILE A 273 -12.92 18.62 20.79
C ILE A 273 -14.40 18.31 20.54
N LYS A 274 -15.30 19.27 20.80
CA LYS A 274 -16.74 19.10 20.53
C LYS A 274 -17.04 18.95 19.04
N ALA A 275 -16.29 19.65 18.18
CA ALA A 275 -16.47 19.57 16.72
C ALA A 275 -15.91 18.27 16.13
N LYS A 276 -14.88 17.66 16.75
CA LYS A 276 -14.15 16.49 16.24
C LYS A 276 -15.06 15.35 15.81
N GLU A 277 -15.94 14.86 16.69
CA GLU A 277 -16.83 13.73 16.38
C GLU A 277 -17.79 14.05 15.22
N THR A 278 -18.26 15.30 15.16
CA THR A 278 -19.13 15.74 14.06
C THR A 278 -18.36 15.79 12.73
N VAL A 279 -17.13 16.30 12.76
CA VAL A 279 -16.24 16.35 11.58
C VAL A 279 -15.90 14.95 11.08
N ILE A 280 -15.56 14.01 11.98
CA ILE A 280 -15.28 12.62 11.63
C ILE A 280 -16.51 11.96 10.99
N ALA A 281 -17.70 12.11 11.60
CA ALA A 281 -18.93 11.54 11.08
C ALA A 281 -19.30 12.11 9.69
N ILE A 282 -19.13 13.42 9.49
CA ILE A 282 -19.36 14.06 8.19
C ILE A 282 -18.33 13.56 7.18
N ALA A 283 -17.04 13.58 7.51
CA ALA A 283 -15.96 13.13 6.63
C ALA A 283 -16.19 11.69 6.16
N ARG A 284 -16.64 10.82 7.07
CA ARG A 284 -17.06 9.46 6.75
C ARG A 284 -18.22 9.43 5.76
N SER A 285 -19.26 10.24 5.97
CA SER A 285 -20.44 10.31 5.08
C SER A 285 -20.07 10.80 3.67
N VAL A 286 -19.21 11.82 3.60
CA VAL A 286 -18.81 12.46 2.33
C VAL A 286 -17.60 11.81 1.64
N TRP A 287 -17.10 10.69 2.15
CA TRP A 287 -15.90 9.99 1.64
C TRP A 287 -15.93 9.78 0.12
N HIS A 288 -17.09 9.40 -0.43
CA HIS A 288 -17.30 9.14 -1.86
C HIS A 288 -17.21 10.39 -2.75
N PHE A 289 -17.24 11.62 -2.19
CA PHE A 289 -16.94 12.83 -2.96
C PHE A 289 -15.43 13.02 -3.15
N PHE A 290 -14.60 12.32 -2.38
CA PHE A 290 -13.14 12.37 -2.47
C PHE A 290 -12.54 11.21 -3.25
N PHE A 291 -13.13 10.01 -3.18
CA PHE A 291 -12.55 8.76 -3.72
C PHE A 291 -13.57 7.95 -4.50
#